data_AF-A0A2E5ZNQ1-F1
#
_entry.id   AF-A0A2E5ZNQ1-F1
#
_cell.length_a   1.000
_cell.length_b   1.000
_cell.length_c   1.000
_cell.angle_alpha   90.00
_cell.angle_beta   90.00
_cell.angle_gamma   90.00
#
_symmetry.space_group_name_H-M   'P 1'
#
loop_
_entity.id
_entity.type
_entity.pdbx_description
1 polymer ?
#
loop_
_entity_poly.entity_id
_entity_poly.type
_entity_poly.pdbx_seq_one_letter_code
_entity_poly.pdbx_strand_id
1 'polypeptide(L)'
;MNEMDQSRLLLKNIKAAFRGIVEAPASFSPKQIRELSAQQFQSIFNNLKVQIKGSEYLPYEKGSIFIYNHLDNHPSLVAADHFQITLDSHYISGLLYKYYKDPGIRVARHSLAEESNHKAYYNRFDYIRVYSKNFIPDHLTKKEVKKENKKFYKIAAAILENNSSIVFSPEGISYKTEASPGPFSKGVFKLACCMKKQPKIVPLVMVDFDKLPNKATYKCQIMPAFTMADYGIYDSHDPRLGEVVKKINTKYKYWVQKLRLEEENFEAEIAVLKKKVEQLETHQALTVFYGSSTIRLWENMAQDLAPHKTLNLGFGGAFIHSLSHYFEHLFNGLTPQNIMLYLGGNDLTLGFDTNRIVADITSFVKMVHNKFPETNIYNIAIKPSFERKSELTEIRGINYGVQALSKKLPYFHHLGLYEKLIDKDNQIRKEVLLQDGLHLNAKGYKALTALVLEALEREQ
;
A
#
# COMPACT_ATOMS: atom_id res chain seq x y z
N MET A 1 -0.18 25.12 7.15
CA MET A 1 -0.63 25.51 5.81
C MET A 1 -2.15 25.52 5.85
N ASN A 2 -2.82 26.65 5.59
CA ASN A 2 -4.27 26.79 5.79
C ASN A 2 -5.07 25.97 4.75
N GLU A 3 -6.32 25.61 5.01
CA GLU A 3 -7.12 24.68 4.17
C GLU A 3 -7.29 25.11 2.70
N MET A 4 -7.41 26.42 2.44
CA MET A 4 -7.48 26.98 1.08
C MET A 4 -6.17 26.86 0.28
N ASP A 5 -5.06 26.60 0.96
CA ASP A 5 -3.72 26.63 0.38
C ASP A 5 -3.38 25.29 -0.29
N GLN A 6 -3.80 24.16 0.30
CA GLN A 6 -3.52 22.81 -0.26
C GLN A 6 -4.15 22.59 -1.65
N SER A 7 -5.42 22.97 -1.83
CA SER A 7 -6.12 22.79 -3.11
C SER A 7 -5.58 23.71 -4.19
N ARG A 8 -5.18 24.94 -3.83
CA ARG A 8 -4.52 25.88 -4.76
C ARG A 8 -3.12 25.39 -5.14
N LEU A 9 -2.36 24.90 -4.16
CA LEU A 9 -1.04 24.31 -4.38
C LEU A 9 -1.12 23.06 -5.27
N LEU A 10 -2.10 22.19 -5.05
CA LEU A 10 -2.35 21.04 -5.92
C LEU A 10 -2.60 21.48 -7.37
N LEU A 11 -3.51 22.43 -7.60
CA LEU A 11 -3.77 22.95 -8.94
C LEU A 11 -2.52 23.57 -9.57
N LYS A 12 -1.76 24.37 -8.82
CA LYS A 12 -0.50 24.97 -9.29
C LYS A 12 0.49 23.89 -9.74
N ASN A 13 0.63 22.83 -8.96
CA ASN A 13 1.57 21.75 -9.27
C ASN A 13 1.08 20.87 -10.43
N ILE A 14 -0.23 20.64 -10.56
CA ILE A 14 -0.81 19.95 -11.73
C ILE A 14 -0.53 20.75 -13.02
N LYS A 15 -0.72 22.07 -13.00
CA LYS A 15 -0.39 22.95 -14.14
C LYS A 15 1.10 22.93 -14.47
N ALA A 16 1.96 22.89 -13.45
CA ALA A 16 3.40 22.76 -13.63
C ALA A 16 3.78 21.39 -14.25
N ALA A 17 3.18 20.29 -13.77
CA ALA A 17 3.39 18.96 -14.33
C ALA A 17 2.93 18.87 -15.79
N PHE A 18 1.75 19.45 -16.12
CA PHE A 18 1.29 19.55 -17.50
C PHE A 18 2.32 20.21 -18.41
N ARG A 19 2.76 21.43 -18.08
CA ARG A 19 3.77 22.17 -18.85
C ARG A 19 5.07 21.39 -18.94
N GLY A 20 5.54 20.83 -17.83
CA GLY A 20 6.77 20.04 -17.78
C GLY A 20 6.77 18.84 -18.73
N ILE A 21 5.61 18.26 -19.05
CA ILE A 21 5.51 17.18 -20.05
C ILE A 21 5.37 17.72 -21.47
N VAL A 22 4.51 18.73 -21.68
CA VAL A 22 4.28 19.28 -23.03
C VAL A 22 5.54 19.95 -23.58
N GLU A 23 6.25 20.68 -22.73
CA GLU A 23 7.45 21.46 -23.07
C GLU A 23 8.75 20.66 -22.90
N ALA A 24 8.69 19.40 -22.44
CA ALA A 24 9.89 18.55 -22.33
C ALA A 24 10.60 18.43 -23.70
N PRO A 25 11.95 18.35 -23.73
CA PRO A 25 12.71 18.27 -24.97
C PRO A 25 12.20 17.16 -25.91
N ALA A 26 12.15 17.44 -27.21
CA ALA A 26 11.70 16.46 -28.21
C ALA A 26 12.59 15.21 -28.27
N SER A 27 13.84 15.31 -27.80
CA SER A 27 14.78 14.20 -27.68
C SER A 27 14.43 13.21 -26.56
N PHE A 28 13.53 13.56 -25.63
CA PHE A 28 13.12 12.66 -24.57
C PHE A 28 12.29 11.51 -25.15
N SER A 29 12.76 10.29 -24.92
CA SER A 29 12.02 9.08 -25.26
C SER A 29 10.70 9.02 -24.46
N PRO A 30 9.68 8.28 -24.95
CA PRO A 30 8.43 8.09 -24.21
C PRO A 30 8.65 7.49 -22.81
N LYS A 31 9.68 6.66 -22.63
CA LYS A 31 10.06 6.11 -21.32
C LYS A 31 10.50 7.23 -20.37
N GLN A 32 11.40 8.11 -20.80
CA GLN A 32 11.85 9.25 -20.00
C GLN A 32 10.69 10.19 -19.65
N ILE A 33 9.73 10.38 -20.56
CA ILE A 33 8.51 11.15 -20.27
C ILE A 33 7.66 10.50 -19.19
N ARG A 34 7.45 9.17 -19.25
CA ARG A 34 6.71 8.44 -18.21
C ARG A 34 7.39 8.54 -16.86
N GLU A 35 8.72 8.40 -16.81
CA GLU A 35 9.51 8.53 -15.58
C GLU A 35 9.47 9.95 -15.02
N LEU A 36 9.62 10.98 -15.86
CA LEU A 36 9.48 12.39 -15.47
C LEU A 36 8.09 12.66 -14.86
N SER A 37 7.03 12.22 -15.53
CA SER A 37 5.66 12.36 -15.03
C SER A 37 5.47 11.65 -13.70
N ALA A 38 5.95 10.42 -13.56
CA ALA A 38 5.84 9.66 -12.32
C ALA A 38 6.56 10.33 -11.15
N GLN A 39 7.75 10.92 -11.38
CA GLN A 39 8.48 11.69 -10.37
C GLN A 39 7.74 12.97 -9.96
N GLN A 40 7.21 13.72 -10.94
CA GLN A 40 6.41 14.92 -10.67
C GLN A 40 5.19 14.59 -9.82
N PHE A 41 4.43 13.55 -10.19
CA PHE A 41 3.24 13.15 -9.44
C PHE A 41 3.58 12.54 -8.07
N GLN A 42 4.68 11.81 -7.94
CA GLN A 42 5.18 11.38 -6.63
C GLN A 42 5.41 12.60 -5.71
N SER A 43 6.09 13.64 -6.21
CA SER A 43 6.30 14.87 -5.44
C SER A 43 5.00 15.58 -5.09
N ILE A 44 4.01 15.61 -6.00
CA ILE A 44 2.70 16.21 -5.75
C ILE A 44 2.00 15.49 -4.59
N PHE A 45 1.89 14.16 -4.68
CA PHE A 45 1.11 13.38 -3.72
C PHE A 45 1.81 13.19 -2.37
N ASN A 46 3.14 13.24 -2.31
CA ASN A 46 3.87 13.28 -1.04
C ASN A 46 3.45 14.48 -0.18
N ASN A 47 3.13 15.62 -0.80
CA ASN A 47 2.65 16.83 -0.09
C ASN A 47 1.18 16.74 0.35
N LEU A 48 0.40 15.81 -0.20
CA LEU A 48 -1.03 15.64 0.11
C LEU A 48 -1.32 14.55 1.16
N LYS A 49 -0.29 13.84 1.65
CA LYS A 49 -0.41 12.75 2.63
C LYS A 49 -1.46 11.69 2.25
N VAL A 50 -1.33 11.10 1.06
CA VAL A 50 -2.18 9.95 0.64
C VAL A 50 -1.97 8.77 1.58
N GLN A 51 -3.05 8.20 2.12
CA GLN A 51 -3.00 6.97 2.92
C GLN A 51 -2.81 5.76 2.01
N ILE A 52 -1.75 4.98 2.25
CA ILE A 52 -1.47 3.74 1.52
C ILE A 52 -1.69 2.56 2.47
N LYS A 53 -2.47 1.59 2.02
CA LYS A 53 -2.72 0.33 2.74
C LYS A 53 -2.39 -0.87 1.86
N GLY A 54 -1.99 -1.97 2.47
CA GLY A 54 -1.75 -3.23 1.76
C GLY A 54 -0.46 -3.25 0.93
N SER A 55 0.51 -2.37 1.21
CA SER A 55 1.80 -2.36 0.48
C SER A 55 2.53 -3.71 0.56
N GLU A 56 2.25 -4.50 1.60
CA GLU A 56 2.72 -5.87 1.76
C GLU A 56 2.30 -6.80 0.60
N TYR A 57 1.25 -6.45 -0.15
CA TYR A 57 0.76 -7.24 -1.29
C TYR A 57 1.43 -6.89 -2.63
N LEU A 58 2.39 -5.95 -2.65
CA LEU A 58 3.15 -5.66 -3.85
C LEU A 58 3.96 -6.89 -4.31
N PRO A 59 3.76 -7.39 -5.54
CA PRO A 59 4.48 -8.56 -6.02
C PRO A 59 5.97 -8.27 -6.22
N TYR A 60 6.83 -9.23 -5.87
CA TYR A 60 8.24 -9.16 -6.24
C TYR A 60 8.46 -9.35 -7.75
N GLU A 61 7.57 -10.11 -8.41
CA GLU A 61 7.68 -10.35 -9.84
C GLU A 61 7.21 -9.14 -10.64
N LYS A 62 7.92 -8.90 -11.75
CA LYS A 62 7.58 -7.87 -12.72
C LYS A 62 6.56 -8.39 -13.73
N GLY A 63 6.05 -7.50 -14.60
CA GLY A 63 5.04 -7.88 -15.59
C GLY A 63 3.67 -8.17 -14.99
N SER A 64 3.29 -7.42 -13.94
CA SER A 64 1.96 -7.52 -13.33
C SER A 64 0.97 -6.56 -14.00
N ILE A 65 -0.31 -6.91 -13.94
CA ILE A 65 -1.42 -6.04 -14.35
C ILE A 65 -1.99 -5.37 -13.09
N PHE A 66 -1.82 -4.07 -12.97
CA PHE A 66 -2.44 -3.27 -11.93
C PHE A 66 -3.80 -2.78 -12.41
N ILE A 67 -4.88 -3.32 -11.83
CA ILE A 67 -6.23 -2.85 -12.11
C ILE A 67 -6.67 -1.83 -11.06
N TYR A 68 -7.40 -0.81 -11.47
CA TYR A 68 -7.88 0.22 -10.54
C TYR A 68 -9.27 0.71 -10.94
N ASN A 69 -10.01 1.24 -9.97
CA ASN A 69 -11.25 1.97 -10.22
C ASN A 69 -10.90 3.43 -10.54
N HIS A 70 -11.50 3.97 -11.59
CA HIS A 70 -11.19 5.25 -12.18
C HIS A 70 -12.13 6.32 -11.63
N LEU A 71 -11.55 7.32 -10.98
CA LEU A 71 -12.31 8.37 -10.32
C LEU A 71 -12.40 9.61 -11.20
N ASP A 72 -13.53 10.31 -11.11
CA ASP A 72 -13.68 11.64 -11.70
C ASP A 72 -12.63 12.58 -11.09
N ASN A 73 -12.27 13.65 -11.79
CA ASN A 73 -11.50 14.72 -11.18
C ASN A 73 -12.45 15.80 -10.68
N HIS A 74 -12.09 16.46 -9.58
CA HIS A 74 -12.81 17.65 -9.14
C HIS A 74 -12.81 18.71 -10.26
N PRO A 75 -13.95 19.36 -10.61
CA PRO A 75 -14.05 20.26 -11.76
C PRO A 75 -13.10 21.47 -11.73
N SER A 76 -12.63 21.88 -10.56
CA SER A 76 -11.65 22.98 -10.43
C SER A 76 -10.22 22.59 -10.76
N LEU A 77 -9.91 21.29 -10.88
CA LEU A 77 -8.56 20.80 -11.14
C LEU A 77 -8.26 20.77 -12.66
N VAL A 78 -8.33 21.94 -13.28
CA VAL A 78 -8.12 22.14 -14.72
C VAL A 78 -6.64 22.44 -14.99
N ALA A 79 -5.96 21.51 -15.67
CA ALA A 79 -4.53 21.58 -15.93
C ALA A 79 -4.20 22.52 -17.10
N ALA A 80 -5.06 22.54 -18.11
CA ALA A 80 -5.00 23.44 -19.27
C ALA A 80 -6.41 23.64 -19.82
N ASP A 81 -6.58 24.54 -20.78
CA ASP A 81 -7.89 24.83 -21.36
C ASP A 81 -8.61 23.55 -21.83
N HIS A 82 -9.84 23.37 -21.36
CA HIS A 82 -10.66 22.17 -21.54
C HIS A 82 -9.95 20.81 -21.25
N PHE A 83 -8.95 20.79 -20.36
CA PHE A 83 -8.16 19.58 -20.08
C PHE A 83 -7.86 19.39 -18.59
N GLN A 84 -8.11 18.16 -18.11
CA GLN A 84 -7.74 17.72 -16.77
C GLN A 84 -6.80 16.51 -16.85
N ILE A 85 -5.80 16.47 -15.98
CA ILE A 85 -4.93 15.30 -15.82
C ILE A 85 -5.58 14.32 -14.84
N THR A 86 -5.77 13.07 -15.26
CA THR A 86 -6.33 11.99 -14.42
C THR A 86 -5.46 11.71 -13.20
N LEU A 87 -5.95 12.05 -12.00
CA LEU A 87 -5.10 12.02 -10.79
C LEU A 87 -4.75 10.60 -10.34
N ASP A 88 -5.74 9.72 -10.29
CA ASP A 88 -5.61 8.33 -9.82
C ASP A 88 -4.50 7.54 -10.55
N SER A 89 -4.50 7.60 -11.87
CA SER A 89 -3.64 6.81 -12.73
C SER A 89 -2.23 7.39 -12.84
N HIS A 90 -2.09 8.71 -12.68
CA HIS A 90 -0.78 9.32 -12.49
C HIS A 90 -0.21 9.04 -11.09
N TYR A 91 -1.05 9.02 -10.05
CA TYR A 91 -0.65 8.54 -8.72
C TYR A 91 -0.14 7.10 -8.77
N ILE A 92 -0.89 6.19 -9.40
CA ILE A 92 -0.48 4.80 -9.58
C ILE A 92 0.85 4.70 -10.31
N SER A 93 1.07 5.50 -11.37
CA SER A 93 2.34 5.51 -12.10
C SER A 93 3.51 5.95 -11.18
N GLY A 94 3.29 6.95 -10.33
CA GLY A 94 4.25 7.36 -9.29
C GLY A 94 4.50 6.29 -8.24
N LEU A 95 3.45 5.61 -7.79
CA LEU A 95 3.51 4.48 -6.85
C LEU A 95 4.34 3.33 -7.42
N LEU A 96 4.09 2.94 -8.68
CA LEU A 96 4.85 1.90 -9.35
C LEU A 96 6.31 2.32 -9.56
N TYR A 97 6.56 3.56 -9.98
CA TYR A 97 7.93 4.06 -10.12
C TYR A 97 8.69 4.05 -8.79
N LYS A 98 8.04 4.37 -7.67
CA LYS A 98 8.63 4.28 -6.33
C LYS A 98 9.19 2.89 -6.05
N TYR A 99 8.36 1.85 -6.19
CA TYR A 99 8.69 0.49 -5.78
C TYR A 99 9.41 -0.34 -6.85
N TYR A 100 9.18 -0.08 -8.14
CA TYR A 100 9.71 -0.89 -9.23
C TYR A 100 10.73 -0.16 -10.12
N LYS A 101 10.88 1.16 -9.97
CA LYS A 101 11.62 2.04 -10.90
C LYS A 101 11.12 1.92 -12.34
N ASP A 102 9.84 1.57 -12.49
CA ASP A 102 9.09 1.53 -13.74
C ASP A 102 7.67 2.03 -13.44
N PRO A 103 7.18 3.10 -14.10
CA PRO A 103 5.84 3.63 -13.87
C PRO A 103 4.73 2.75 -14.45
N GLY A 104 5.08 1.72 -15.21
CA GLY A 104 4.16 0.90 -15.98
C GLY A 104 3.65 1.60 -17.23
N ILE A 105 2.97 0.84 -18.07
CA ILE A 105 2.32 1.33 -19.29
C ILE A 105 0.81 1.39 -19.04
N ARG A 106 0.25 2.59 -19.18
CA ARG A 106 -1.17 2.81 -19.05
C ARG A 106 -1.91 2.47 -20.34
N VAL A 107 -3.19 2.16 -20.17
CA VAL A 107 -4.16 2.21 -21.27
C VAL A 107 -4.90 3.54 -21.20
N ALA A 108 -4.87 4.30 -22.29
CA ALA A 108 -5.50 5.60 -22.39
C ALA A 108 -6.39 5.66 -23.64
N ARG A 109 -7.42 6.51 -23.61
CA ARG A 109 -8.26 6.69 -24.79
C ARG A 109 -7.53 7.45 -25.90
N HIS A 110 -8.01 7.27 -27.13
CA HIS A 110 -7.71 8.21 -28.21
C HIS A 110 -8.32 9.59 -27.89
N SER A 111 -7.63 10.65 -28.31
CA SER A 111 -8.14 12.03 -28.28
C SER A 111 -9.13 12.23 -29.42
N LEU A 112 -10.14 13.07 -29.21
CA LEU A 112 -11.00 13.61 -30.28
C LEU A 112 -10.24 14.69 -31.07
N ALA A 113 -10.80 15.14 -32.19
CA ALA A 113 -10.12 16.04 -33.11
C ALA A 113 -9.80 17.40 -32.46
N GLU A 114 -10.76 17.90 -31.70
CA GLU A 114 -10.82 19.16 -30.98
C GLU A 114 -9.97 19.21 -29.69
N GLU A 115 -9.52 18.05 -29.17
CA GLU A 115 -8.80 17.99 -27.89
C GLU A 115 -7.29 18.22 -28.04
N SER A 116 -6.90 19.46 -28.37
CA SER A 116 -5.50 19.85 -28.59
C SER A 116 -4.59 19.59 -27.38
N ASN A 117 -5.00 20.01 -26.18
CA ASN A 117 -4.24 19.81 -24.94
C ASN A 117 -4.13 18.33 -24.55
N HIS A 118 -5.19 17.54 -24.77
CA HIS A 118 -5.14 16.10 -24.55
C HIS A 118 -4.10 15.45 -25.48
N LYS A 119 -4.09 15.79 -26.78
CA LYS A 119 -3.09 15.31 -27.74
C LYS A 119 -1.68 15.74 -27.34
N ALA A 120 -1.47 17.02 -27.06
CA ALA A 120 -0.17 17.58 -26.71
C ALA A 120 0.47 16.86 -25.52
N TYR A 121 -0.33 16.57 -24.49
CA TYR A 121 0.13 15.85 -23.31
C TYR A 121 0.30 14.36 -23.59
N TYR A 122 -0.76 13.67 -24.00
CA TYR A 122 -0.79 12.22 -24.01
C TYR A 122 0.06 11.59 -25.13
N ASN A 123 0.28 12.27 -26.26
CA ASN A 123 1.12 11.75 -27.33
C ASN A 123 2.60 11.58 -26.92
N ARG A 124 3.04 12.27 -25.86
CA ARG A 124 4.41 12.17 -25.34
C ARG A 124 4.71 10.82 -24.66
N PHE A 125 3.68 10.10 -24.21
CA PHE A 125 3.83 8.95 -23.32
C PHE A 125 3.93 7.59 -24.01
N ASP A 126 3.52 7.49 -25.28
CA ASP A 126 3.41 6.20 -25.99
C ASP A 126 2.65 5.12 -25.18
N TYR A 127 1.53 5.52 -24.57
CA TYR A 127 0.62 4.60 -23.91
C TYR A 127 -0.19 3.78 -24.90
N ILE A 128 -0.69 2.61 -24.47
CA ILE A 128 -1.58 1.80 -25.29
C ILE A 128 -2.89 2.58 -25.50
N ARG A 129 -3.28 2.76 -26.76
CA ARG A 129 -4.50 3.49 -27.12
C ARG A 129 -5.66 2.58 -27.43
N VAL A 130 -6.83 2.97 -26.94
CA VAL A 130 -8.11 2.31 -27.23
C VAL A 130 -9.20 3.36 -27.48
N TYR A 131 -10.17 3.05 -28.30
CA TYR A 131 -11.41 3.82 -28.41
C TYR A 131 -12.35 3.45 -27.27
N SER A 132 -12.82 4.45 -26.53
CA SER A 132 -13.83 4.31 -25.48
C SER A 132 -15.20 4.75 -25.99
N LYS A 133 -16.29 4.20 -25.45
CA LYS A 133 -17.66 4.31 -26.00
C LYS A 133 -18.12 5.75 -26.28
N ASN A 134 -17.70 6.71 -25.46
CA ASN A 134 -18.09 8.12 -25.57
C ASN A 134 -17.04 8.98 -26.30
N PHE A 135 -15.97 8.38 -26.80
CA PHE A 135 -14.81 9.05 -27.40
C PHE A 135 -14.41 8.34 -28.69
N ILE A 136 -15.38 8.15 -29.58
CA ILE A 136 -15.22 7.57 -30.91
C ILE A 136 -15.52 8.66 -31.92
N PRO A 137 -14.57 9.01 -32.81
CA PRO A 137 -14.85 9.90 -33.93
C PRO A 137 -16.02 9.40 -34.81
N ASP A 138 -16.91 10.29 -35.20
CA ASP A 138 -18.15 9.95 -35.92
C ASP A 138 -17.92 9.24 -37.27
N HIS A 139 -16.76 9.44 -37.88
CA HIS A 139 -16.40 8.83 -39.15
C HIS A 139 -15.96 7.36 -39.03
N LEU A 140 -15.72 6.83 -37.82
CA LEU A 140 -15.25 5.45 -37.64
C LEU A 140 -16.39 4.45 -37.49
N THR A 141 -16.29 3.36 -38.24
CA THR A 141 -17.23 2.24 -38.11
C THR A 141 -16.93 1.39 -36.87
N LYS A 142 -17.96 0.70 -36.36
CA LYS A 142 -17.79 -0.28 -35.26
C LYS A 142 -16.74 -1.36 -35.57
N LYS A 143 -16.59 -1.74 -36.85
CA LYS A 143 -15.62 -2.75 -37.30
C LYS A 143 -14.18 -2.22 -37.18
N GLU A 144 -13.95 -0.97 -37.55
CA GLU A 144 -12.64 -0.31 -37.43
C GLU A 144 -12.25 -0.11 -35.97
N VAL A 145 -13.18 0.37 -35.14
CA VAL A 145 -12.99 0.49 -33.69
C VAL A 145 -12.61 -0.86 -33.07
N LYS A 146 -13.32 -1.93 -33.42
CA LYS A 146 -13.02 -3.28 -32.93
C LYS A 146 -11.66 -3.78 -33.42
N LYS A 147 -11.29 -3.48 -34.67
CA LYS A 147 -9.99 -3.83 -35.25
C LYS A 147 -8.85 -3.11 -34.51
N GLU A 148 -9.00 -1.82 -34.25
CA GLU A 148 -8.00 -1.03 -33.53
C GLU A 148 -7.87 -1.50 -32.08
N ASN A 149 -8.98 -1.62 -31.36
CA ASN A 149 -8.98 -2.10 -29.98
C ASN A 149 -8.46 -3.54 -29.86
N LYS A 150 -8.46 -4.36 -30.92
CA LYS A 150 -7.85 -5.70 -30.90
C LYS A 150 -6.31 -5.63 -30.82
N LYS A 151 -5.69 -4.53 -31.25
CA LYS A 151 -4.23 -4.32 -31.12
C LYS A 151 -3.78 -4.28 -29.65
N PHE A 152 -4.66 -3.86 -28.74
CA PHE A 152 -4.44 -3.90 -27.29
C PHE A 152 -3.83 -5.23 -26.85
N TYR A 153 -4.42 -6.36 -27.24
CA TYR A 153 -3.98 -7.67 -26.76
C TYR A 153 -2.53 -7.98 -27.16
N LYS A 154 -2.14 -7.70 -28.41
CA LYS A 154 -0.79 -7.96 -28.89
C LYS A 154 0.24 -7.06 -28.19
N ILE A 155 -0.06 -5.77 -28.08
CA ILE A 155 0.85 -4.78 -27.48
C ILE A 155 0.99 -5.06 -25.98
N ALA A 156 -0.12 -5.28 -25.29
CA ALA A 156 -0.16 -5.54 -23.86
C ALA A 156 0.56 -6.86 -23.50
N ALA A 157 0.35 -7.93 -24.26
CA ALA A 157 1.07 -9.18 -24.06
C ALA A 157 2.59 -8.97 -24.17
N ALA A 158 3.05 -8.27 -25.22
CA ALA A 158 4.48 -7.99 -25.41
C ALA A 158 5.09 -7.13 -24.27
N ILE A 159 4.33 -6.17 -23.73
CA ILE A 159 4.76 -5.36 -22.58
C ILE A 159 4.96 -6.24 -21.33
N LEU A 160 4.00 -7.11 -21.05
CA LEU A 160 4.04 -8.01 -19.90
C LEU A 160 5.15 -9.06 -20.04
N GLU A 161 5.33 -9.63 -21.24
CA GLU A 161 6.42 -10.56 -21.57
C GLU A 161 7.82 -9.91 -21.42
N ASN A 162 7.92 -8.60 -21.67
CA ASN A 162 9.12 -7.81 -21.43
C ASN A 162 9.27 -7.32 -19.98
N ASN A 163 8.51 -7.88 -19.03
CA ASN A 163 8.54 -7.55 -17.62
C ASN A 163 8.13 -6.10 -17.27
N SER A 164 7.45 -5.38 -18.16
CA SER A 164 6.84 -4.10 -17.80
C SER A 164 5.38 -4.30 -17.37
N SER A 165 4.97 -3.56 -16.36
CA SER A 165 3.63 -3.67 -15.80
C SER A 165 2.62 -2.88 -16.61
N ILE A 166 1.35 -3.29 -16.58
CA ILE A 166 0.24 -2.56 -17.21
C ILE A 166 -0.64 -1.94 -16.13
N VAL A 167 -1.08 -0.71 -16.34
CA VAL A 167 -2.05 -0.02 -15.49
C VAL A 167 -3.36 0.14 -16.26
N PHE A 168 -4.43 -0.50 -15.77
CA PHE A 168 -5.69 -0.66 -16.52
C PHE A 168 -6.93 -0.38 -15.66
N SER A 169 -7.83 0.47 -16.14
CA SER A 169 -9.17 0.60 -15.53
C SER A 169 -10.16 -0.32 -16.24
N PRO A 170 -10.63 -1.42 -15.59
CA PRO A 170 -11.59 -2.33 -16.20
C PRO A 170 -12.98 -1.73 -16.40
N GLU A 171 -13.36 -0.67 -15.69
CA GLU A 171 -14.63 0.02 -15.91
C GLU A 171 -14.62 0.96 -17.13
N GLY A 172 -13.44 1.41 -17.56
CA GLY A 172 -13.22 2.12 -18.83
C GLY A 172 -13.78 3.54 -18.91
N ILE A 173 -14.53 3.99 -17.91
CA ILE A 173 -15.01 5.36 -17.69
C ILE A 173 -14.83 5.72 -16.21
N SER A 174 -14.81 7.01 -15.90
CA SER A 174 -14.65 7.51 -14.53
C SER A 174 -16.00 7.65 -13.81
N TYR A 175 -15.94 7.57 -12.48
CA TYR A 175 -17.10 7.74 -11.59
C TYR A 175 -16.71 8.54 -10.34
N LYS A 176 -17.70 9.11 -9.65
CA LYS A 176 -17.52 9.52 -8.26
C LYS A 176 -17.18 8.34 -7.36
N THR A 177 -16.45 8.59 -6.28
CA THR A 177 -16.05 7.56 -5.31
C THR A 177 -17.23 6.71 -4.83
N GLU A 178 -18.40 7.32 -4.62
CA GLU A 178 -19.58 6.62 -4.12
C GLU A 178 -20.23 5.68 -5.15
N ALA A 179 -20.04 5.95 -6.44
CA ALA A 179 -20.60 5.19 -7.56
C ALA A 179 -19.59 4.19 -8.17
N SER A 180 -18.31 4.33 -7.83
CA SER A 180 -17.22 3.49 -8.30
C SER A 180 -17.14 2.15 -7.52
N PRO A 181 -16.74 1.03 -8.14
CA PRO A 181 -16.53 0.89 -9.58
C PRO A 181 -17.84 0.68 -10.35
N GLY A 182 -17.83 1.07 -11.62
CA GLY A 182 -18.81 0.63 -12.60
C GLY A 182 -18.62 -0.84 -13.02
N PRO A 183 -19.43 -1.32 -13.99
CA PRO A 183 -19.28 -2.67 -14.53
C PRO A 183 -17.91 -2.90 -15.17
N PHE A 184 -17.23 -3.98 -14.78
CA PHE A 184 -15.94 -4.34 -15.38
C PHE A 184 -16.10 -4.95 -16.78
N SER A 185 -15.32 -4.42 -17.71
CA SER A 185 -15.09 -4.98 -19.04
C SER A 185 -14.20 -6.22 -18.98
N LYS A 186 -14.46 -7.20 -19.84
CA LYS A 186 -13.72 -8.48 -19.87
C LYS A 186 -12.30 -8.37 -20.47
N GLY A 187 -11.93 -7.25 -21.08
CA GLY A 187 -10.75 -7.13 -21.95
C GLY A 187 -9.43 -7.50 -21.28
N VAL A 188 -9.12 -6.90 -20.13
CA VAL A 188 -7.86 -7.18 -19.41
C VAL A 188 -7.83 -8.60 -18.83
N PHE A 189 -8.98 -9.14 -18.43
CA PHE A 189 -9.10 -10.51 -17.93
C PHE A 189 -8.94 -11.55 -19.06
N LYS A 190 -9.45 -11.23 -20.26
CA LYS A 190 -9.19 -12.01 -21.49
C LYS A 190 -7.70 -12.04 -21.82
N LEU A 191 -7.02 -10.89 -21.76
CA LEU A 191 -5.58 -10.82 -21.94
C LEU A 191 -4.86 -11.75 -20.95
N ALA A 192 -5.16 -11.60 -19.65
CA ALA A 192 -4.48 -12.35 -18.60
C ALA A 192 -4.60 -13.88 -18.77
N CYS A 193 -5.79 -14.40 -19.10
CA CYS A 193 -5.97 -15.85 -19.29
C CYS A 193 -5.39 -16.40 -20.59
N CYS A 194 -5.10 -15.56 -21.60
CA CYS A 194 -4.47 -16.01 -22.85
C CYS A 194 -2.95 -16.14 -22.76
N MET A 195 -2.32 -15.59 -21.72
CA MET A 195 -0.86 -15.62 -21.60
C MET A 195 -0.39 -16.98 -21.11
N LYS A 196 0.70 -17.49 -21.69
CA LYS A 196 1.30 -18.79 -21.32
C LYS A 196 1.57 -18.90 -19.81
N LYS A 197 2.23 -17.89 -19.26
CA LYS A 197 2.28 -17.64 -17.82
C LYS A 197 1.31 -16.51 -17.53
N GLN A 198 0.20 -16.82 -16.87
CA GLN A 198 -0.77 -15.78 -16.53
C GLN A 198 -0.11 -14.73 -15.62
N PRO A 199 -0.23 -13.44 -15.95
CA PRO A 199 0.30 -12.37 -15.12
C PRO A 199 -0.54 -12.25 -13.83
N LYS A 200 0.10 -11.80 -12.75
CA LYS A 200 -0.64 -11.38 -11.56
C LYS A 200 -1.45 -10.13 -11.86
N ILE A 201 -2.71 -10.16 -11.44
CA ILE A 201 -3.62 -9.02 -11.41
C ILE A 201 -3.61 -8.47 -9.99
N VAL A 202 -3.18 -7.22 -9.83
CA VAL A 202 -3.10 -6.53 -8.54
C VAL A 202 -4.17 -5.44 -8.49
N PRO A 203 -5.22 -5.58 -7.66
CA PRO A 203 -6.23 -4.53 -7.51
C PRO A 203 -5.74 -3.36 -6.66
N LEU A 204 -5.91 -2.14 -7.15
CA LEU A 204 -5.58 -0.88 -6.50
C LEU A 204 -6.86 -0.06 -6.24
N VAL A 205 -7.41 -0.20 -5.05
CA VAL A 205 -8.66 0.46 -4.64
C VAL A 205 -8.38 1.93 -4.33
N MET A 206 -9.00 2.83 -5.08
CA MET A 206 -8.83 4.28 -4.99
C MET A 206 -10.08 4.92 -4.39
N VAL A 207 -9.90 5.80 -3.41
CA VAL A 207 -10.98 6.50 -2.71
C VAL A 207 -10.64 7.98 -2.58
N ASP A 208 -11.62 8.83 -2.86
CA ASP A 208 -11.65 10.28 -2.67
C ASP A 208 -10.73 11.13 -3.57
N PHE A 209 -10.07 10.55 -4.58
CA PHE A 209 -9.30 11.32 -5.58
C PHE A 209 -10.16 12.27 -6.42
N ASP A 210 -11.50 12.11 -6.39
CA ASP A 210 -12.49 12.99 -7.00
C ASP A 210 -12.84 14.22 -6.16
N LYS A 211 -12.32 14.30 -4.93
CA LYS A 211 -12.53 15.39 -3.98
C LYS A 211 -11.30 16.28 -3.91
N LEU A 212 -11.46 17.50 -3.38
CA LEU A 212 -10.32 18.35 -3.06
C LEU A 212 -9.59 17.83 -1.81
N PRO A 213 -8.25 17.97 -1.72
CA PRO A 213 -7.47 17.41 -0.61
C PRO A 213 -7.81 18.04 0.75
N ASN A 214 -8.40 19.23 0.78
CA ASN A 214 -8.89 19.85 2.01
C ASN A 214 -10.31 19.37 2.42
N LYS A 215 -10.94 18.51 1.62
CA LYS A 215 -12.29 17.97 1.88
C LYS A 215 -12.29 16.48 2.14
N ALA A 216 -11.23 15.77 1.75
CA ALA A 216 -11.10 14.35 1.98
C ALA A 216 -9.64 13.91 1.95
N THR A 217 -9.32 12.88 2.73
CA THR A 217 -8.03 12.19 2.68
C THR A 217 -8.04 11.18 1.55
N TYR A 218 -7.12 11.32 0.61
CA TYR A 218 -6.98 10.34 -0.48
C TYR A 218 -6.48 9.01 0.08
N LYS A 219 -7.12 7.91 -0.30
CA LYS A 219 -6.73 6.56 0.13
C LYS A 219 -6.47 5.66 -1.08
N CYS A 220 -5.39 4.90 -1.02
CA CYS A 220 -5.07 3.82 -1.95
C CYS A 220 -4.85 2.54 -1.17
N GLN A 221 -5.64 1.51 -1.44
CA GLN A 221 -5.43 0.18 -0.87
C GLN A 221 -5.05 -0.82 -1.95
N ILE A 222 -3.87 -1.39 -1.80
CA ILE A 222 -3.38 -2.49 -2.62
C ILE A 222 -3.97 -3.78 -2.06
N MET A 223 -4.60 -4.58 -2.90
CA MET A 223 -5.23 -5.84 -2.50
C MET A 223 -4.35 -7.04 -2.90
N PRO A 224 -4.52 -8.21 -2.25
CA PRO A 224 -3.85 -9.44 -2.66
C PRO A 224 -4.00 -9.69 -4.16
N ALA A 225 -2.88 -9.98 -4.82
CA ALA A 225 -2.85 -10.29 -6.23
C ALA A 225 -3.49 -11.66 -6.51
N PHE A 226 -4.03 -11.82 -7.71
CA PHE A 226 -4.58 -13.10 -8.20
C PHE A 226 -4.27 -13.32 -9.67
N THR A 227 -4.45 -14.54 -10.15
CA THR A 227 -4.45 -14.91 -11.57
C THR A 227 -5.84 -15.36 -11.99
N MET A 228 -6.10 -15.42 -13.30
CA MET A 228 -7.38 -15.99 -13.77
C MET A 228 -7.48 -17.50 -13.48
N ALA A 229 -6.34 -18.19 -13.36
CA ALA A 229 -6.23 -19.58 -12.93
C ALA A 229 -6.74 -19.81 -11.50
N ASP A 230 -6.59 -18.84 -10.58
CA ASP A 230 -7.16 -18.92 -9.22
C ASP A 230 -8.71 -18.97 -9.24
N TYR A 231 -9.32 -18.53 -10.34
CA TYR A 231 -10.75 -18.64 -10.62
C TYR A 231 -11.09 -19.79 -11.59
N GLY A 232 -10.12 -20.64 -11.93
CA GLY A 232 -10.28 -21.77 -12.83
C GLY A 232 -10.42 -21.39 -14.31
N ILE A 233 -9.98 -20.20 -14.72
CA ILE A 233 -10.08 -19.70 -16.10
C ILE A 233 -8.71 -19.72 -16.78
N TYR A 234 -8.62 -20.52 -17.86
CA TYR A 234 -7.40 -20.73 -18.63
C TYR A 234 -7.53 -20.38 -20.12
N ASP A 235 -8.74 -20.02 -20.58
CA ASP A 235 -9.01 -19.65 -21.95
C ASP A 235 -9.96 -18.44 -22.03
N SER A 236 -9.80 -17.60 -23.05
CA SER A 236 -10.58 -16.36 -23.21
C SER A 236 -11.99 -16.56 -23.77
N HIS A 237 -12.30 -17.77 -24.24
CA HIS A 237 -13.62 -18.20 -24.68
C HIS A 237 -14.34 -19.05 -23.62
N ASP A 238 -13.74 -19.25 -22.44
CA ASP A 238 -14.40 -19.93 -21.33
C ASP A 238 -15.75 -19.24 -21.02
N PRO A 239 -16.88 -19.96 -21.07
CA PRO A 239 -18.20 -19.38 -20.87
C PRO A 239 -18.35 -18.74 -19.47
N ARG A 240 -17.60 -19.21 -18.47
CA ARG A 240 -17.63 -18.72 -17.09
C ARG A 240 -16.90 -17.39 -16.91
N LEU A 241 -16.06 -16.97 -17.88
CA LEU A 241 -15.27 -15.73 -17.78
C LEU A 241 -16.15 -14.52 -17.45
N GLY A 242 -17.34 -14.43 -18.05
CA GLY A 242 -18.26 -13.32 -17.80
C GLY A 242 -18.75 -13.27 -16.36
N GLU A 243 -19.03 -14.43 -15.75
CA GLU A 243 -19.47 -14.55 -14.37
C GLU A 243 -18.32 -14.26 -13.40
N VAL A 244 -17.13 -14.81 -13.67
CA VAL A 244 -15.93 -14.55 -12.87
C VAL A 244 -15.60 -13.06 -12.83
N VAL A 245 -15.65 -12.36 -13.97
CA VAL A 245 -15.43 -10.90 -14.02
C VAL A 245 -16.46 -10.14 -13.20
N LYS A 246 -17.74 -10.55 -13.21
CA LYS A 246 -18.78 -9.98 -12.34
C LYS A 246 -18.47 -10.21 -10.86
N LYS A 247 -18.04 -11.42 -10.48
CA LYS A 247 -17.65 -11.75 -9.11
C LYS A 247 -16.48 -10.88 -8.63
N ILE A 248 -15.46 -10.69 -9.48
CA ILE A 248 -14.33 -9.79 -9.20
C ILE A 248 -14.84 -8.36 -9.02
N ASN A 249 -15.71 -7.88 -9.90
CA ASN A 249 -16.27 -6.52 -9.83
C ASN A 249 -17.10 -6.30 -8.55
N THR A 250 -17.94 -7.26 -8.15
CA THR A 250 -18.69 -7.21 -6.87
C THR A 250 -17.75 -7.16 -5.67
N LYS A 251 -16.71 -7.99 -5.65
CA LYS A 251 -15.70 -7.97 -4.58
C LYS A 251 -14.98 -6.61 -4.52
N TYR A 252 -14.64 -6.07 -5.69
CA TYR A 252 -14.00 -4.76 -5.81
C TYR A 252 -14.90 -3.64 -5.26
N LYS A 253 -16.19 -3.66 -5.59
CA LYS A 253 -17.17 -2.68 -5.07
C LYS A 253 -17.27 -2.72 -3.54
N TYR A 254 -17.24 -3.90 -2.95
CA TYR A 254 -17.18 -4.04 -1.49
C TYR A 254 -15.90 -3.41 -0.92
N TRP A 255 -14.74 -3.58 -1.56
CA TRP A 255 -13.50 -2.97 -1.10
C TRP A 255 -13.52 -1.44 -1.15
N VAL A 256 -14.06 -0.84 -2.23
CA VAL A 256 -14.24 0.63 -2.32
C VAL A 256 -15.14 1.12 -1.19
N GLN A 257 -16.28 0.46 -0.95
CA GLN A 257 -17.19 0.83 0.14
C GLN A 257 -16.53 0.71 1.52
N LYS A 258 -15.80 -0.39 1.75
CA LYS A 258 -15.08 -0.62 3.00
C LYS A 258 -14.03 0.47 3.24
N LEU A 259 -13.16 0.75 2.28
CA LEU A 259 -12.09 1.75 2.42
C LEU A 259 -12.64 3.18 2.60
N ARG A 260 -13.77 3.48 1.96
CA ARG A 260 -14.47 4.76 2.10
C ARG A 260 -15.02 4.97 3.51
N LEU A 261 -15.65 3.94 4.09
CA LEU A 261 -16.27 4.00 5.42
C LEU A 261 -15.28 3.78 6.57
N GLU A 262 -14.05 3.37 6.26
CA GLU A 262 -13.07 3.04 7.28
C GLU A 262 -12.64 4.28 8.06
N GLU A 263 -12.92 4.24 9.36
CA GLU A 263 -12.54 5.25 10.34
C GLU A 263 -11.07 5.13 10.74
N GLU A 264 -10.49 6.24 11.21
CA GLU A 264 -9.06 6.30 11.57
C GLU A 264 -8.71 5.53 12.85
N ASN A 265 -9.71 5.05 13.60
CA ASN A 265 -9.52 4.55 14.96
C ASN A 265 -9.30 3.02 15.06
N PHE A 266 -9.25 2.25 13.98
CA PHE A 266 -8.99 0.79 14.02
C PHE A 266 -10.09 -0.11 14.63
N GLU A 267 -11.27 0.43 14.97
CA GLU A 267 -12.38 -0.29 15.65
C GLU A 267 -12.67 -1.68 15.08
N ALA A 268 -12.73 -1.82 13.76
CA ALA A 268 -12.99 -3.10 13.11
C ALA A 268 -11.87 -4.14 13.31
N GLU A 269 -10.59 -3.71 13.32
CA GLU A 269 -9.46 -4.60 13.64
C GLU A 269 -9.49 -4.98 15.12
N ILE A 270 -9.77 -4.00 16.01
CA ILE A 270 -9.83 -4.22 17.45
C ILE A 270 -10.96 -5.21 17.81
N ALA A 271 -12.14 -5.12 17.18
CA ALA A 271 -13.23 -6.06 17.40
C ALA A 271 -12.84 -7.51 17.04
N VAL A 272 -12.07 -7.71 15.96
CA VAL A 272 -11.55 -9.03 15.58
C VAL A 272 -10.54 -9.54 16.60
N LEU A 273 -9.62 -8.69 17.05
CA LEU A 273 -8.65 -9.05 18.09
C LEU A 273 -9.34 -9.36 19.42
N LYS A 274 -10.38 -8.61 19.78
CA LYS A 274 -11.15 -8.85 21.01
C LYS A 274 -11.82 -10.22 20.99
N LYS A 275 -12.46 -10.58 19.88
CA LYS A 275 -13.03 -11.92 19.70
C LYS A 275 -11.97 -13.03 19.83
N LYS A 276 -10.75 -12.78 19.32
CA LYS A 276 -9.63 -13.72 19.47
C LYS A 276 -9.20 -13.91 20.93
N VAL A 277 -9.22 -12.83 21.73
CA VAL A 277 -8.97 -12.88 23.17
C VAL A 277 -10.05 -13.71 23.88
N GLU A 278 -11.33 -13.49 23.55
CA GLU A 278 -12.46 -14.20 24.15
C GLU A 278 -12.50 -15.70 23.83
N GLN A 279 -11.87 -16.11 22.73
CA GLN A 279 -11.81 -17.50 22.27
C GLN A 279 -10.55 -18.25 22.76
N LEU A 280 -9.71 -17.62 23.59
CA LEU A 280 -8.47 -18.23 24.06
C LEU A 280 -8.77 -19.37 25.06
N GLU A 281 -8.33 -20.59 24.74
CA GLU A 281 -8.61 -21.77 25.56
C GLU A 281 -7.76 -21.84 26.86
N THR A 282 -6.58 -21.23 26.87
CA THR A 282 -5.63 -21.30 27.99
C THR A 282 -4.86 -20.01 28.14
N HIS A 283 -4.83 -19.50 29.37
CA HIS A 283 -4.07 -18.29 29.74
C HIS A 283 -2.71 -18.62 30.39
N GLN A 284 -2.44 -19.89 30.69
CA GLN A 284 -1.16 -20.32 31.28
C GLN A 284 0.02 -20.15 30.32
N ALA A 285 1.13 -19.60 30.83
CA ALA A 285 2.39 -19.38 30.11
C ALA A 285 2.22 -18.63 28.76
N LEU A 286 1.26 -17.70 28.72
CA LEU A 286 0.89 -16.98 27.52
C LEU A 286 1.91 -15.87 27.20
N THR A 287 2.44 -15.88 25.98
CA THR A 287 3.24 -14.77 25.43
C THR A 287 2.36 -13.94 24.48
N VAL A 288 2.07 -12.70 24.87
CA VAL A 288 1.21 -11.79 24.10
C VAL A 288 2.07 -10.84 23.28
N PHE A 289 1.86 -10.80 21.97
CA PHE A 289 2.53 -9.86 21.06
C PHE A 289 1.60 -8.68 20.78
N TYR A 290 2.08 -7.48 21.03
CA TYR A 290 1.30 -6.24 20.90
C TYR A 290 2.09 -5.16 20.16
N GLY A 291 1.49 -4.58 19.13
CA GLY A 291 2.19 -3.61 18.30
C GLY A 291 1.54 -3.35 16.96
N SER A 292 2.30 -2.68 16.09
CA SER A 292 1.83 -2.30 14.76
C SER A 292 1.95 -3.44 13.72
N SER A 293 2.04 -3.08 12.43
CA SER A 293 1.97 -4.03 11.31
C SER A 293 3.05 -5.11 11.31
N THR A 294 4.20 -4.90 11.96
CA THR A 294 5.24 -5.96 12.05
C THR A 294 4.79 -7.13 12.90
N ILE A 295 3.96 -6.88 13.91
CA ILE A 295 3.33 -7.93 14.71
C ILE A 295 2.10 -8.47 13.96
N ARG A 296 1.23 -7.59 13.46
CA ARG A 296 0.01 -7.99 12.72
C ARG A 296 0.30 -8.96 11.57
N LEU A 297 1.39 -8.73 10.83
CA LEU A 297 1.74 -9.48 9.62
C LEU A 297 2.57 -10.76 9.88
N TRP A 298 2.82 -11.11 11.14
CA TRP A 298 3.48 -12.37 11.48
C TRP A 298 2.49 -13.55 11.42
N GLU A 299 2.17 -13.99 10.21
CA GLU A 299 1.09 -14.96 9.94
C GLU A 299 1.30 -16.32 10.61
N ASN A 300 2.54 -16.83 10.62
CA ASN A 300 2.90 -18.15 11.15
C ASN A 300 3.49 -18.10 12.57
N MET A 301 3.20 -17.06 13.35
CA MET A 301 3.80 -16.84 14.68
C MET A 301 3.70 -18.06 15.60
N ALA A 302 2.56 -18.75 15.63
CA ALA A 302 2.36 -19.91 16.50
C ALA A 302 3.24 -21.11 16.10
N GLN A 303 3.47 -21.31 14.81
CA GLN A 303 4.34 -22.34 14.28
C GLN A 303 5.81 -21.97 14.48
N ASP A 304 6.16 -20.71 14.20
CA ASP A 304 7.53 -20.19 14.30
C ASP A 304 8.05 -20.22 15.74
N LEU A 305 7.16 -20.06 16.73
CA LEU A 305 7.51 -19.99 18.15
C LEU A 305 7.10 -21.21 18.96
N ALA A 306 6.72 -22.32 18.32
CA ALA A 306 6.41 -23.56 19.02
C ALA A 306 7.62 -24.05 19.86
N PRO A 307 7.41 -24.56 21.09
CA PRO A 307 6.13 -24.89 21.72
C PRO A 307 5.51 -23.75 22.56
N HIS A 308 6.03 -22.51 22.49
CA HIS A 308 5.50 -21.39 23.28
C HIS A 308 4.06 -21.03 22.85
N LYS A 309 3.19 -20.80 23.83
CA LYS A 309 1.81 -20.35 23.57
C LYS A 309 1.80 -18.86 23.27
N THR A 310 1.38 -18.50 22.06
CA THR A 310 1.43 -17.10 21.59
C THR A 310 0.05 -16.52 21.29
N LEU A 311 -0.15 -15.25 21.63
CA LEU A 311 -1.34 -14.48 21.23
C LEU A 311 -0.91 -13.21 20.49
N ASN A 312 -1.17 -13.17 19.18
CA ASN A 312 -0.93 -11.98 18.36
C ASN A 312 -2.11 -11.00 18.45
N LEU A 313 -1.86 -9.82 19.06
CA LEU A 313 -2.76 -8.67 19.19
C LEU A 313 -2.26 -7.45 18.39
N GLY A 314 -1.50 -7.66 17.32
CA GLY A 314 -1.04 -6.58 16.46
C GLY A 314 -2.13 -6.07 15.51
N PHE A 315 -2.17 -4.76 15.28
CA PHE A 315 -3.09 -4.11 14.34
C PHE A 315 -2.37 -3.08 13.44
N GLY A 316 -2.98 -2.73 12.31
CA GLY A 316 -2.35 -1.91 11.27
C GLY A 316 -2.05 -0.49 11.75
N GLY A 317 -0.92 0.10 11.32
CA GLY A 317 -0.65 1.53 11.48
C GLY A 317 -0.59 2.10 12.91
N ALA A 318 -0.64 1.26 13.95
CA ALA A 318 -0.75 1.70 15.33
C ALA A 318 0.39 2.66 15.74
N PHE A 319 0.02 3.78 16.35
CA PHE A 319 0.91 4.67 17.10
C PHE A 319 0.95 4.24 18.57
N ILE A 320 1.87 4.79 19.37
CA ILE A 320 1.92 4.50 20.81
C ILE A 320 0.60 4.88 21.48
N HIS A 321 0.02 6.04 21.14
CA HIS A 321 -1.27 6.45 21.72
C HIS A 321 -2.43 5.52 21.35
N SER A 322 -2.43 4.95 20.12
CA SER A 322 -3.43 3.95 19.71
C SER A 322 -3.27 2.67 20.54
N LEU A 323 -2.04 2.22 20.75
CA LEU A 323 -1.75 1.05 21.59
C LEU A 323 -2.18 1.30 23.03
N SER A 324 -1.92 2.49 23.58
CA SER A 324 -2.36 2.87 24.92
C SER A 324 -3.88 2.86 25.05
N HIS A 325 -4.58 3.42 24.07
CA HIS A 325 -6.05 3.52 24.08
C HIS A 325 -6.72 2.14 24.11
N TYR A 326 -6.23 1.18 23.31
CA TYR A 326 -6.82 -0.15 23.21
C TYR A 326 -6.28 -1.18 24.20
N PHE A 327 -5.22 -0.84 24.93
CA PHE A 327 -4.55 -1.78 25.84
C PHE A 327 -5.52 -2.38 26.85
N GLU A 328 -6.28 -1.54 27.57
CA GLU A 328 -7.22 -2.00 28.58
C GLU A 328 -8.28 -2.95 27.99
N HIS A 329 -8.84 -2.57 26.84
CA HIS A 329 -9.91 -3.32 26.19
C HIS A 329 -9.44 -4.71 25.73
N LEU A 330 -8.27 -4.79 25.08
CA LEU A 330 -7.71 -6.02 24.54
C LEU A 330 -7.11 -6.93 25.61
N PHE A 331 -6.50 -6.36 26.66
CA PHE A 331 -5.87 -7.14 27.72
C PHE A 331 -6.81 -7.51 28.87
N ASN A 332 -8.08 -7.08 28.84
CA ASN A 332 -9.05 -7.47 29.85
C ASN A 332 -9.23 -9.00 29.89
N GLY A 333 -9.04 -9.59 31.07
CA GLY A 333 -9.12 -11.04 31.30
C GLY A 333 -7.86 -11.84 30.95
N LEU A 334 -6.78 -11.20 30.48
CA LEU A 334 -5.51 -11.87 30.22
C LEU A 334 -4.62 -11.92 31.48
N THR A 335 -3.80 -12.96 31.58
CA THR A 335 -2.73 -13.11 32.60
C THR A 335 -1.43 -13.53 31.90
N PRO A 336 -0.82 -12.64 31.10
CA PRO A 336 0.35 -12.98 30.28
C PRO A 336 1.58 -13.26 31.15
N GLN A 337 2.36 -14.28 30.79
CA GLN A 337 3.71 -14.45 31.35
C GLN A 337 4.68 -13.45 30.72
N ASN A 338 4.55 -13.25 29.41
CA ASN A 338 5.42 -12.36 28.64
C ASN A 338 4.57 -11.43 27.75
N ILE A 339 4.99 -10.18 27.63
CA ILE A 339 4.43 -9.23 26.65
C ILE A 339 5.55 -8.75 25.72
N MET A 340 5.39 -9.00 24.42
CA MET A 340 6.31 -8.62 23.35
C MET A 340 5.76 -7.38 22.64
N LEU A 341 6.42 -6.23 22.83
CA LEU A 341 6.03 -4.93 22.31
C LEU A 341 6.82 -4.55 21.05
N TYR A 342 6.11 -4.04 20.03
CA TYR A 342 6.74 -3.41 18.85
C TYR A 342 6.00 -2.11 18.49
N LEU A 343 6.62 -0.97 18.81
CA LEU A 343 5.97 0.35 18.80
C LEU A 343 6.96 1.49 18.53
N GLY A 344 6.45 2.71 18.31
CA GLY A 344 7.25 3.94 18.14
C GLY A 344 7.69 4.26 16.70
N GLY A 345 7.84 3.26 15.82
CA GLY A 345 8.27 3.51 14.44
C GLY A 345 7.27 4.33 13.60
N ASN A 346 5.97 4.21 13.87
CA ASN A 346 4.95 5.00 13.18
C ASN A 346 4.89 6.43 13.68
N ASP A 347 5.18 6.66 14.96
CA ASP A 347 5.11 7.96 15.63
C ASP A 347 6.09 8.98 15.03
N LEU A 348 7.16 8.53 14.36
CA LEU A 348 8.04 9.38 13.53
C LEU A 348 7.27 10.18 12.47
N THR A 349 6.20 9.61 11.89
CA THR A 349 5.37 10.28 10.88
C THR A 349 4.53 11.43 11.45
N LEU A 350 4.39 11.50 12.78
CA LEU A 350 3.75 12.60 13.49
C LEU A 350 4.70 13.80 13.69
N GLY A 351 5.97 13.66 13.30
CA GLY A 351 7.01 14.68 13.50
C GLY A 351 7.53 14.74 14.93
N PHE A 352 7.31 13.70 15.73
CA PHE A 352 7.84 13.62 17.08
C PHE A 352 9.34 13.32 17.06
N ASP A 353 10.08 13.98 17.97
CA ASP A 353 11.50 13.72 18.14
C ASP A 353 11.77 12.44 18.95
N THR A 354 13.05 12.05 18.99
CA THR A 354 13.52 10.85 19.70
C THR A 354 13.15 10.87 21.18
N ASN A 355 13.32 11.99 21.86
CA ASN A 355 13.10 12.09 23.31
C ASN A 355 11.63 11.93 23.64
N ARG A 356 10.76 12.56 22.84
CA ARG A 356 9.32 12.45 22.98
C ARG A 356 8.87 11.00 22.82
N ILE A 357 9.32 10.33 21.76
CA ILE A 357 8.94 8.93 21.52
C ILE A 357 9.43 8.05 22.67
N VAL A 358 10.69 8.17 23.12
CA VAL A 358 11.20 7.38 24.27
C VAL A 358 10.39 7.64 25.54
N ALA A 359 9.93 8.87 25.79
CA ALA A 359 9.08 9.19 26.93
C ALA A 359 7.68 8.56 26.81
N ASP A 360 7.08 8.56 25.62
CA ASP A 360 5.80 7.90 25.35
C ASP A 360 5.91 6.38 25.52
N ILE A 361 7.01 5.76 25.04
CA ILE A 361 7.33 4.33 25.28
C ILE A 361 7.45 4.06 26.78
N THR A 362 8.19 4.90 27.50
CA THR A 362 8.39 4.74 28.96
C THR A 362 7.05 4.77 29.69
N SER A 363 6.16 5.69 29.31
CA SER A 363 4.85 5.85 29.93
C SER A 363 3.96 4.64 29.65
N PHE A 364 3.98 4.13 28.42
CA PHE A 364 3.26 2.92 28.04
C PHE A 364 3.79 1.67 28.79
N VAL A 365 5.10 1.48 28.86
CA VAL A 365 5.71 0.34 29.60
C VAL A 365 5.32 0.37 31.07
N LYS A 366 5.32 1.55 31.72
CA LYS A 366 4.85 1.68 33.10
C LYS A 366 3.37 1.33 33.26
N MET A 367 2.52 1.73 32.32
CA MET A 367 1.11 1.37 32.33
C MET A 367 0.92 -0.15 32.21
N VAL A 368 1.68 -0.81 31.34
CA VAL A 368 1.67 -2.28 31.20
C VAL A 368 2.11 -2.95 32.49
N HIS A 369 3.24 -2.52 33.08
CA HIS A 369 3.75 -3.09 34.33
C HIS A 369 2.80 -2.86 35.52
N ASN A 370 2.15 -1.70 35.61
CA ASN A 370 1.17 -1.44 36.66
C ASN A 370 -0.02 -2.42 36.59
N LYS A 371 -0.45 -2.78 35.38
CA LYS A 371 -1.52 -3.77 35.19
C LYS A 371 -1.03 -5.20 35.41
N PHE A 372 0.21 -5.48 35.03
CA PHE A 372 0.81 -6.80 35.11
C PHE A 372 2.20 -6.78 35.80
N PRO A 373 2.25 -6.68 37.14
CA PRO A 373 3.51 -6.53 37.88
C PRO A 373 4.47 -7.73 37.77
N GLU A 374 3.95 -8.94 37.54
CA GLU A 374 4.73 -10.18 37.44
C GLU A 374 5.12 -10.56 36.01
N THR A 375 4.67 -9.79 35.01
CA THR A 375 4.89 -10.10 33.59
C THR A 375 6.22 -9.52 33.11
N ASN A 376 6.97 -10.32 32.37
CA ASN A 376 8.16 -9.85 31.66
C ASN A 376 7.76 -9.06 30.41
N ILE A 377 8.32 -7.88 30.23
CA ILE A 377 8.02 -7.00 29.10
C ILE A 377 9.24 -6.91 28.19
N TYR A 378 9.09 -7.32 26.93
CA TYR A 378 10.14 -7.25 25.93
C TYR A 378 9.79 -6.21 24.88
N ASN A 379 10.64 -5.21 24.70
CA ASN A 379 10.54 -4.29 23.57
C ASN A 379 11.43 -4.75 22.41
N ILE A 380 10.81 -5.05 21.27
CA ILE A 380 11.50 -5.30 20.00
C ILE A 380 11.94 -3.95 19.43
N ALA A 381 13.24 -3.81 19.17
CA ALA A 381 13.82 -2.61 18.55
C ALA A 381 13.10 -2.25 17.24
N ILE A 382 12.90 -0.96 17.00
CA ILE A 382 12.35 -0.46 15.76
C ILE A 382 13.30 -0.86 14.63
N LYS A 383 12.80 -1.57 13.62
CA LYS A 383 13.60 -2.06 12.49
C LYS A 383 13.99 -0.94 11.52
N PRO A 384 15.13 -1.08 10.81
CA PRO A 384 15.42 -0.25 9.64
C PRO A 384 14.48 -0.59 8.48
N SER A 385 14.17 0.38 7.61
CA SER A 385 13.41 0.15 6.38
C SER A 385 13.73 1.21 5.31
N PHE A 386 13.55 0.88 4.02
CA PHE A 386 13.76 1.84 2.93
C PHE A 386 12.73 2.97 2.95
N GLU A 387 11.51 2.66 3.38
CA GLU A 387 10.45 3.65 3.57
C GLU A 387 10.76 4.67 4.66
N ARG A 388 11.65 4.32 5.60
CA ARG A 388 12.11 5.18 6.70
C ARG A 388 13.59 5.55 6.59
N LYS A 389 14.14 5.55 5.38
CA LYS A 389 15.59 5.76 5.17
C LYS A 389 16.07 7.11 5.73
N SER A 390 15.26 8.16 5.64
CA SER A 390 15.57 9.48 6.19
C SER A 390 15.51 9.54 7.72
N GLU A 391 14.88 8.56 8.37
CA GLU A 391 14.60 8.55 9.81
C GLU A 391 15.50 7.56 10.56
N LEU A 392 16.51 6.97 9.89
CA LEU A 392 17.37 5.94 10.49
C LEU A 392 18.17 6.45 11.68
N THR A 393 18.50 7.74 11.72
CA THR A 393 19.21 8.36 12.85
C THR A 393 18.31 8.41 14.08
N GLU A 394 17.08 8.86 13.90
CA GLU A 394 16.05 8.93 14.93
C GLU A 394 15.69 7.53 15.43
N ILE A 395 15.53 6.55 14.52
CA ILE A 395 15.29 5.14 14.87
C ILE A 395 16.40 4.60 15.78
N ARG A 396 17.68 4.85 15.45
CA ARG A 396 18.81 4.45 16.31
C ARG A 396 18.78 5.16 17.66
N GLY A 397 18.47 6.45 17.67
CA GLY A 397 18.33 7.24 18.90
C GLY A 397 17.25 6.67 19.83
N ILE A 398 16.08 6.33 19.28
CA ILE A 398 14.98 5.72 20.03
C ILE A 398 15.40 4.36 20.58
N ASN A 399 15.95 3.48 19.73
CA ASN A 399 16.39 2.15 20.16
C ASN A 399 17.44 2.24 21.29
N TYR A 400 18.41 3.16 21.18
CA TYR A 400 19.40 3.39 22.24
C TYR A 400 18.75 3.90 23.54
N GLY A 401 17.81 4.85 23.45
CA GLY A 401 17.08 5.36 24.60
C GLY A 401 16.27 4.27 25.32
N VAL A 402 15.61 3.40 24.56
CA VAL A 402 14.84 2.27 25.12
C VAL A 402 15.76 1.18 25.69
N GLN A 403 16.91 0.92 25.09
CA GLN A 403 17.92 0.02 25.65
C GLN A 403 18.51 0.58 26.96
N ALA A 404 18.68 1.90 27.07
CA ALA A 404 19.09 2.52 28.33
C ALA A 404 18.00 2.41 29.41
N LEU A 405 16.72 2.44 29.01
CA LEU A 405 15.59 2.22 29.91
C LEU A 405 15.54 0.77 30.44
N SER A 406 15.79 -0.23 29.59
CA SER A 406 15.80 -1.66 29.99
C SER A 406 16.88 -1.98 31.02
N LYS A 407 17.97 -1.20 31.07
CA LYS A 407 19.00 -1.35 32.13
C LYS A 407 18.55 -0.84 33.50
N LYS A 408 17.49 -0.02 33.55
CA LYS A 408 16.96 0.59 34.78
C LYS A 408 15.73 -0.13 35.33
N LEU A 409 15.03 -0.88 34.48
CA LEU A 409 13.77 -1.54 34.79
C LEU A 409 13.98 -3.07 34.71
N PRO A 410 14.00 -3.80 35.84
CA PRO A 410 14.36 -5.23 35.83
C PRO A 410 13.36 -6.13 35.10
N TYR A 411 12.09 -5.70 34.99
CA TYR A 411 11.01 -6.39 34.28
C TYR A 411 10.93 -6.02 32.77
N PHE A 412 11.85 -5.18 32.28
CA PHE A 412 11.81 -4.66 30.92
C PHE A 412 13.09 -4.97 30.16
N HIS A 413 12.95 -5.67 29.04
CA HIS A 413 14.04 -6.17 28.23
C HIS A 413 13.99 -5.55 26.83
N HIS A 414 15.15 -5.33 26.21
CA HIS A 414 15.24 -4.77 24.86
C HIS A 414 15.84 -5.78 23.88
N LEU A 415 15.11 -6.11 22.82
CA LEU A 415 15.52 -7.07 21.80
C LEU A 415 16.05 -6.34 20.55
N GLY A 416 17.35 -6.52 20.25
CA GLY A 416 18.07 -5.86 19.15
C GLY A 416 17.73 -6.39 17.75
N LEU A 417 16.50 -6.15 17.29
CA LEU A 417 16.09 -6.49 15.92
C LEU A 417 16.80 -5.63 14.87
N TYR A 418 17.10 -4.36 15.17
CA TYR A 418 17.70 -3.42 14.21
C TYR A 418 19.02 -3.97 13.64
N GLU A 419 19.88 -4.46 14.54
CA GLU A 419 21.21 -4.99 14.24
C GLU A 419 21.14 -6.26 13.39
N LYS A 420 20.04 -7.03 13.47
CA LYS A 420 19.85 -8.23 12.64
C LYS A 420 19.48 -7.91 11.18
N LEU A 421 19.02 -6.69 10.92
CA LEU A 421 18.47 -6.27 9.62
C LEU A 421 19.35 -5.24 8.89
N ILE A 422 20.49 -4.87 9.46
CA ILE A 422 21.58 -4.17 8.79
C ILE A 422 22.71 -5.13 8.43
N ASP A 423 23.47 -4.80 7.40
CA ASP A 423 24.70 -5.50 7.05
C ASP A 423 25.93 -4.88 7.74
N LYS A 424 27.11 -5.46 7.47
CA LYS A 424 28.41 -5.01 8.00
C LYS A 424 28.78 -3.58 7.59
N ASP A 425 28.17 -3.05 6.53
CA ASP A 425 28.43 -1.72 5.98
C ASP A 425 27.34 -0.71 6.44
N ASN A 426 26.57 -1.08 7.48
CA ASN A 426 25.44 -0.34 8.02
C ASN A 426 24.34 -0.04 7.00
N GLN A 427 24.22 -0.85 5.95
CA GLN A 427 23.13 -0.75 4.97
C GLN A 427 21.97 -1.66 5.33
N ILE A 428 20.76 -1.27 4.92
CA ILE A 428 19.57 -2.08 5.12
C ILE A 428 19.68 -3.34 4.25
N ARG A 429 19.55 -4.51 4.88
CA ARG A 429 19.48 -5.79 4.17
C ARG A 429 18.20 -5.83 3.34
N LYS A 430 18.31 -5.73 2.01
CA LYS A 430 17.11 -5.70 1.16
C LYS A 430 16.37 -7.04 1.18
N GLU A 431 17.08 -8.14 1.36
CA GLU A 431 16.56 -9.50 1.27
C GLU A 431 15.71 -9.92 2.47
N VAL A 432 15.61 -9.12 3.53
CA VAL A 432 14.76 -9.39 4.71
C VAL A 432 13.44 -8.61 4.69
N LEU A 433 13.23 -7.76 3.67
CA LEU A 433 12.04 -6.92 3.52
C LEU A 433 11.16 -7.38 2.35
N LEU A 434 9.87 -7.05 2.43
CA LEU A 434 8.93 -7.15 1.32
C LEU A 434 9.27 -6.15 0.20
N GLN A 435 8.59 -6.29 -0.94
CA GLN A 435 8.76 -5.40 -2.10
C GLN A 435 8.49 -3.92 -1.76
N ASP A 436 7.65 -3.67 -0.75
CA ASP A 436 7.40 -2.31 -0.26
C ASP A 436 8.58 -1.68 0.49
N GLY A 437 9.62 -2.46 0.81
CA GLY A 437 10.79 -1.98 1.53
C GLY A 437 10.50 -1.55 2.97
N LEU A 438 9.35 -1.92 3.53
CA LEU A 438 8.91 -1.59 4.88
C LEU A 438 8.68 -2.81 5.75
N HIS A 439 7.90 -3.78 5.28
CA HIS A 439 7.50 -4.92 6.09
C HIS A 439 8.51 -6.08 5.97
N LEU A 440 8.56 -6.94 6.99
CA LEU A 440 9.44 -8.11 6.96
C LEU A 440 8.89 -9.16 6.00
N ASN A 441 9.79 -9.81 5.27
CA ASN A 441 9.46 -11.04 4.55
C ASN A 441 9.78 -12.28 5.42
N ALA A 442 9.64 -13.49 4.86
CA ALA A 442 9.94 -14.73 5.59
C ALA A 442 11.37 -14.77 6.19
N LYS A 443 12.39 -14.24 5.51
CA LYS A 443 13.76 -14.16 6.05
C LYS A 443 13.87 -13.16 7.21
N GLY A 444 13.15 -12.04 7.11
CA GLY A 444 13.05 -11.06 8.20
C GLY A 444 12.37 -11.64 9.44
N TYR A 445 11.24 -12.34 9.25
CA TYR A 445 10.57 -13.03 10.34
C TYR A 445 11.41 -14.16 10.93
N LYS A 446 12.21 -14.88 10.14
CA LYS A 446 13.17 -15.85 10.67
C LYS A 446 14.19 -15.21 11.63
N ALA A 447 14.68 -14.01 11.30
CA ALA A 447 15.59 -13.28 12.18
C ALA A 447 14.91 -12.83 13.48
N LEU A 448 13.67 -12.35 13.39
CA LEU A 448 12.87 -11.98 14.56
C LEU A 448 12.53 -13.20 15.43
N THR A 449 12.18 -14.32 14.82
CA THR A 449 11.86 -15.60 15.48
C THR A 449 13.04 -16.05 16.35
N ALA A 450 14.25 -16.10 15.77
CA ALA A 450 15.44 -16.50 16.51
C ALA A 450 15.72 -15.60 17.72
N LEU A 451 15.51 -14.29 17.57
CA LEU A 451 15.70 -13.31 18.64
C LEU A 451 14.67 -13.49 19.78
N VAL A 452 13.43 -13.79 19.43
CA VAL A 452 12.35 -14.01 20.40
C VAL A 452 12.53 -15.31 21.15
N LEU A 453 12.88 -16.40 20.47
CA LEU A 453 13.16 -17.70 21.11
C LEU A 453 14.34 -17.60 22.08
N GLU A 454 15.44 -16.97 21.66
CA GLU A 454 16.60 -16.72 22.53
C GLU A 454 16.21 -15.95 23.81
N ALA A 455 15.26 -15.02 23.73
CA ALA A 455 14.77 -14.28 24.89
C ALA A 455 13.89 -15.13 25.81
N LEU A 456 12.97 -15.91 25.24
CA LEU A 456 12.03 -16.74 26.00
C LEU A 456 12.69 -17.95 26.67
N GLU A 457 13.79 -18.46 26.11
CA GLU A 457 14.53 -19.61 26.65
C GLU A 457 15.54 -19.23 27.74
N ARG A 458 16.00 -17.97 27.78
CA ARG A 458 16.93 -17.48 28.81
C ARG A 458 16.32 -17.31 30.20
N GLU A 459 15.00 -17.23 30.27
CA GLU A 459 14.25 -16.98 31.51
C GLU A 459 13.51 -18.21 32.03
N GLN A 460 13.75 -19.38 31.41
CA GLN A 460 13.44 -20.70 31.97
C GLN A 460 14.65 -21.24 32.72
#